data_AF-D1VZJ2-F1
#
_entry.id   AF-D1VZJ2-F1
#
_cell.length_a   1.000
_cell.length_b   1.000
_cell.length_c   1.000
_cell.angle_alpha   90.00
_cell.angle_beta   90.00
_cell.angle_gamma   90.00
#
_symmetry.space_group_name_H-M   'P 1'
#
loop_
_entity.id
_entity.type
_entity.pdbx_description
1 polymer ?
#
loop_
_entity_poly.entity_id
_entity_poly.type
_entity_poly.pdbx_seq_one_letter_code
_entity_poly.pdbx_strand_id
1 'polypeptide(L)' 'MDNFYTVIDTFKNHYDSILNFFVNRATNANAESFNAKVKAFRAQFRGVTDIPFFLYRLMKLCA' A
#
# COMPACT_ATOMS: atom_id res chain seq x y z
N MET A 1 -17.85 -1.77 23.27
CA MET A 1 -16.61 -1.82 24.06
C MET A 1 -15.60 -2.78 23.43
N ASP A 2 -16.03 -3.95 22.96
CA ASP A 2 -15.12 -4.97 22.40
C ASP A 2 -14.29 -4.50 21.19
N ASN A 3 -14.88 -3.75 20.25
CA ASN A 3 -14.12 -3.17 19.13
C ASN A 3 -12.96 -2.27 19.58
N PHE A 4 -13.09 -1.58 20.71
CA PHE A 4 -12.04 -0.68 21.20
C PHE A 4 -10.86 -1.47 21.77
N TYR A 5 -11.14 -2.60 22.42
CA TYR A 5 -10.10 -3.51 22.88
C TYR A 5 -9.35 -4.18 21.72
N THR A 6 -10.04 -4.53 20.63
CA THR A 6 -9.39 -5.06 19.40
C THR A 6 -8.42 -4.05 18.78
N VAL A 7 -8.79 -2.76 18.77
CA VAL A 7 -7.89 -1.71 18.30
C VAL A 7 -6.66 -1.63 19.19
N ILE A 8 -6.84 -1.58 20.52
CA ILE A 8 -5.72 -1.53 21.47
C ILE A 8 -4.79 -2.74 21.31
N ASP A 9 -5.34 -3.93 21.12
CA ASP A 9 -4.55 -5.15 20.90
C ASP A 9 -3.73 -5.06 19.62
N THR A 10 -4.33 -4.55 18.54
CA THR A 10 -3.64 -4.30 17.26
C THR A 10 -2.46 -3.33 17.43
N PHE A 11 -2.65 -2.24 18.17
CA PHE A 11 -1.58 -1.28 18.46
C PHE A 11 -0.43 -1.90 19.27
N LYS A 12 -0.75 -2.78 20.24
CA LYS A 12 0.26 -3.52 21.00
C LYS A 12 1.03 -4.49 20.11
N ASN A 13 0.32 -5.26 19.30
CA ASN A 13 0.90 -6.27 18.41
C ASN A 13 1.82 -5.66 17.33
N HIS A 14 1.58 -4.41 16.92
CA HIS A 14 2.38 -3.71 15.91
C HIS A 14 3.28 -2.60 16.47
N TYR A 15 3.48 -2.55 17.80
CA TYR A 15 4.21 -1.48 18.48
C TYR A 15 5.60 -1.22 17.87
N ASP A 16 6.38 -2.27 17.62
CA ASP A 16 7.74 -2.12 17.06
C ASP A 16 7.74 -1.52 15.66
N SER A 17 6.76 -1.86 14.83
CA SER A 17 6.60 -1.30 13.49
C SER A 17 6.24 0.19 13.55
N ILE A 18 5.36 0.55 14.48
CA ILE A 18 4.98 1.95 14.75
C ILE A 18 6.20 2.74 15.23
N LEU A 19 6.97 2.21 16.19
CA LEU A 19 8.18 2.86 16.70
C LEU A 19 9.21 3.07 15.57
N ASN A 20 9.40 2.06 14.71
CA ASN A 20 10.34 2.09 13.60
C ASN A 20 10.01 3.21 12.59
N PHE A 21 8.73 3.53 12.39
CA PHE A 21 8.33 4.67 11.57
C PHE A 21 8.83 6.00 12.15
N PHE A 22 8.78 6.20 13.46
CA PHE A 22 9.22 7.46 14.07
C PHE A 22 10.74 7.57 14.19
N VAL A 23 11.44 6.45 14.44
CA VAL A 23 12.90 6.43 14.60
C VAL A 23 13.62 6.46 13.25
N ASN A 24 13.29 5.53 12.36
CA ASN A 24 14.03 5.31 11.12
C ASN A 24 13.29 5.86 9.88
N ARG A 25 12.09 6.43 10.05
CA ARG A 25 11.19 6.79 8.94
C ARG A 25 10.90 5.63 7.99
N ALA A 26 11.01 4.40 8.50
CA ALA A 26 10.68 3.21 7.74
C ALA A 26 9.17 3.17 7.54
N THR A 27 8.72 3.39 6.31
CA THR A 27 7.29 3.38 5.95
C THR A 27 7.07 2.61 4.66
N ASN A 28 5.96 1.87 4.61
CA ASN A 28 5.50 1.19 3.41
C ASN A 28 4.60 2.08 2.53
N ALA A 29 4.41 3.35 2.91
CA ALA A 29 3.47 4.27 2.23
C ALA A 29 3.73 4.41 0.72
N ASN A 30 4.99 4.39 0.29
CA ASN A 30 5.33 4.44 -1.13
C ASN A 30 4.86 3.18 -1.88
N ALA A 31 5.02 1.99 -1.28
CA ALA A 31 4.55 0.75 -1.87
C ALA A 31 3.02 0.64 -1.85
N GLU A 32 2.37 1.11 -0.77
CA GLU A 32 0.91 1.17 -0.67
C GLU A 32 0.31 2.12 -1.72
N SER A 33 0.90 3.31 -1.89
CA SER A 33 0.53 4.27 -2.93
C SER A 33 0.72 3.69 -4.33
N PHE A 34 1.83 2.99 -4.58
CA PHE A 34 2.05 2.28 -5.83
C PHE A 34 0.97 1.22 -6.08
N ASN A 35 0.70 0.35 -5.11
CA ASN A 35 -0.34 -0.68 -5.20
C ASN A 35 -1.72 -0.08 -5.48
N ALA A 36 -2.05 1.06 -4.87
CA ALA A 36 -3.30 1.78 -5.13
C ALA A 36 -3.38 2.30 -6.57
N LYS A 37 -2.30 2.91 -7.10
CA LYS A 37 -2.22 3.36 -8.50
C LYS A 37 -2.37 2.19 -9.48
N VAL A 38 -1.72 1.06 -9.22
CA VAL A 38 -1.85 -0.16 -10.04
C VAL A 38 -3.27 -0.69 -10.03
N LYS A 39 -3.90 -0.75 -8.86
CA LYS A 39 -5.30 -1.20 -8.72
C LYS A 39 -6.26 -0.29 -9.48
N ALA A 40 -6.09 1.03 -9.38
CA ALA A 40 -6.87 2.02 -10.13
C ALA A 40 -6.69 1.85 -11.64
N PHE A 41 -5.45 1.67 -12.10
CA PHE A 41 -5.15 1.43 -13.52
C PHE A 41 -5.88 0.16 -14.02
N ARG A 42 -5.76 -0.97 -13.31
CA ARG A 42 -6.45 -2.21 -13.67
C ARG A 42 -7.97 -2.06 -13.72
N ALA A 43 -8.55 -1.27 -12.81
CA ALA A 43 -9.99 -1.02 -12.79
C ALA A 43 -10.46 -0.24 -14.03
N GLN A 44 -9.69 0.74 -14.49
CA GLN A 44 -10.02 1.54 -15.69
C GLN A 44 -10.07 0.68 -16.96
N PHE A 45 -9.17 -0.29 -17.09
CA PHE A 45 -9.07 -1.17 -18.26
C PHE A 45 -9.79 -2.52 -18.08
N ARG A 46 -10.57 -2.68 -17.00
CA ARG A 46 -11.26 -3.93 -16.63
C ARG A 46 -10.36 -5.17 -16.65
N GLY A 47 -9.09 -4.99 -16.30
CA GLY A 47 -8.08 -6.04 -16.35
C GLY A 47 -6.81 -5.59 -17.07
N VAL A 48 -6.01 -6.58 -17.47
CA VAL A 48 -4.76 -6.40 -18.19
C VAL A 48 -4.78 -7.36 -19.38
N THR A 49 -5.08 -6.84 -20.56
CA THR A 49 -5.12 -7.60 -21.81
C THR A 49 -3.83 -7.44 -22.62
N ASP A 50 -3.23 -6.25 -22.60
CA ASP A 50 -1.96 -5.93 -23.25
C ASP A 50 -0.86 -5.74 -22.19
N ILE A 51 -0.03 -6.77 -22.01
CA ILE A 51 1.05 -6.79 -21.01
C ILE A 51 2.15 -5.77 -21.36
N PRO A 52 2.67 -5.69 -22.61
CA PRO A 52 3.61 -4.64 -23.00
C PRO A 52 3.11 -3.22 -22.71
N PHE A 53 1.87 -2.89 -23.09
CA PHE A 53 1.28 -1.58 -22.82
C PHE A 53 1.10 -1.32 -21.33
N PHE A 54 0.66 -2.33 -20.58
CA PHE A 54 0.53 -2.25 -19.12
C PHE A 54 1.88 -1.94 -18.45
N LEU A 55 2.95 -2.63 -18.83
CA LEU A 55 4.29 -2.40 -18.26
C LEU A 55 4.84 -1.01 -18.62
N TYR A 56 4.62 -0.55 -19.85
CA TYR A 56 4.97 0.81 -20.26
C TYR A 56 4.27 1.87 -19.39
N ARG A 57 2.96 1.74 -19.17
CA ARG A 57 2.19 2.66 -18.33
C ARG A 57 2.55 2.54 -16.85
N LEU A 58 2.85 1.33 -16.38
CA LEU A 58 3.28 1.05 -15.01
C LEU A 58 4.58 1.79 -14.68
N MET A 59 5.57 1.75 -15.58
CA MET A 59 6.83 2.47 -15.42
C MET A 59 6.62 3.99 -15.30
N LYS A 60 5.58 4.53 -15.95
CA LYS A 60 5.22 5.96 -15.86
C LYS A 60 4.45 6.35 -14.59
N LEU A 61 3.94 5.40 -13.80
CA LEU A 61 3.22 5.69 -12.54
C LEU A 61 4.14 5.91 -11.33
N CYS A 62 5.40 5.45 -11.45
CA CYS A 62 6.45 5.58 -10.44
C CYS A 62 7.39 6.78 -10.65
N ALA A 63 7.24 7.50 -11.77
CA ALA A 63 8.00 8.70 -12.09
C ALA A 63 7.38 9.95 -11.45
#